data_AF-A0A8J3BW09-F1
#
_entry.id   AF-A0A8J3BW09-F1
#
_cell.length_a   1.000
_cell.length_b   1.000
_cell.length_c   1.000
_cell.angle_alpha   90.00
_cell.angle_beta   90.00
_cell.angle_gamma   90.00
#
_symmetry.space_group_name_H-M   'P 1'
#
loop_
_entity.id
_entity.type
_entity.pdbx_description
1 polymer ?
#
loop_
_entity_poly.entity_id
_entity_poly.type
_entity_poly.pdbx_seq_one_letter_code
_entity_poly.pdbx_strand_id
1 'polypeptide(L)'
;MTQGINDTYALNVAAEAIGRKTPTAILPFVNTALAARRPFRQAVEALRSEDVTVLLGPGQWKPHPPGTGDQQAHEFPWQTALLAVTRNPGRA
;
A
#
# COMPACT_ATOMS: atom_id res chain seq x y z
N MET A 1 -8.76 6.71 1.97
CA MET A 1 -8.86 6.68 0.49
C MET A 1 -9.92 5.71 -0.06
N THR A 2 -9.86 4.38 0.12
CA THR A 2 -10.80 3.42 -0.53
C THR A 2 -12.26 3.51 -0.10
N GLN A 3 -12.56 4.30 0.93
CA GLN A 3 -13.90 4.62 1.41
C GLN A 3 -14.14 6.14 1.41
N GLY A 4 -13.34 6.92 0.67
CA GLY A 4 -13.42 8.38 0.64
C GLY A 4 -12.90 9.12 1.88
N ILE A 5 -12.41 8.41 2.90
CA ILE A 5 -11.86 9.01 4.13
C ILE A 5 -10.46 9.59 3.88
N ASN A 6 -10.34 10.91 4.00
CA ASN A 6 -9.11 11.71 3.85
C ASN A 6 -8.97 12.72 5.02
N ASP A 7 -9.11 12.23 6.24
CA ASP A 7 -9.02 13.01 7.48
C ASP A 7 -7.59 13.48 7.83
N THR A 8 -6.59 13.01 7.10
CA THR A 8 -5.20 13.47 7.20
C THR A 8 -4.69 14.00 5.87
N TYR A 9 -3.76 14.96 5.94
CA TYR A 9 -3.12 15.53 4.75
C TYR A 9 -2.46 14.46 3.87
N ALA A 10 -1.79 13.47 4.49
CA ALA A 10 -1.17 12.37 3.76
C ALA A 10 -2.18 11.53 2.97
N LEU A 11 -3.36 11.24 3.56
CA LEU A 11 -4.42 10.53 2.86
C LEU A 11 -5.03 11.36 1.73
N ASN A 12 -5.16 12.68 1.91
CA ASN A 12 -5.62 13.57 0.86
C ASN A 12 -4.66 13.58 -0.33
N VAL A 13 -3.35 13.80 -0.09
CA VAL A 13 -2.31 13.80 -1.14
C VAL A 13 -2.29 12.47 -1.89
N ALA A 14 -2.37 11.34 -1.17
CA ALA A 14 -2.40 10.02 -1.79
C ALA A 14 -3.65 9.81 -2.67
N ALA A 15 -4.83 10.19 -2.18
CA ALA A 15 -6.07 10.06 -2.95
C ALA A 15 -6.04 10.92 -4.22
N GLU A 16 -5.52 12.16 -4.13
CA GLU A 16 -5.41 13.02 -5.30
C GLU A 16 -4.37 12.51 -6.32
N ALA A 17 -3.25 11.92 -5.86
CA ALA A 17 -2.27 11.31 -6.74
C ALA A 17 -2.87 10.15 -7.55
N ILE A 18 -3.66 9.29 -6.90
CA ILE A 18 -4.39 8.19 -7.56
C ILE A 18 -5.40 8.77 -8.57
N GLY A 19 -6.22 9.74 -8.17
CA GLY A 19 -7.20 10.37 -9.06
C GLY A 19 -6.58 11.09 -10.27
N ARG A 20 -5.35 11.60 -10.13
CA ARG A 20 -4.58 12.21 -11.24
C ARG A 20 -3.81 11.19 -12.08
N LYS A 21 -3.96 9.88 -11.81
CA LYS A 21 -3.24 8.79 -12.47
C LYS A 21 -1.71 8.90 -12.33
N THR A 22 -1.23 9.53 -11.26
CA THR A 22 0.20 9.53 -10.94
C THR A 22 0.61 8.12 -10.53
N PRO A 23 1.72 7.56 -11.06
CA PRO A 23 2.23 6.26 -10.64
C PRO A 23 2.37 6.17 -9.12
N THR A 24 1.58 5.31 -8.51
CA THR A 24 1.45 5.20 -7.05
C THR A 24 1.71 3.77 -6.62
N ALA A 25 2.61 3.60 -5.65
CA ALA A 25 2.83 2.34 -4.96
C ALA A 25 2.48 2.46 -3.48
N ILE A 26 1.84 1.42 -2.94
CA ILE A 26 1.49 1.31 -1.53
C ILE A 26 2.16 0.04 -0.99
N LEU A 27 2.89 0.20 0.12
CA LEU A 27 3.54 -0.87 0.87
C LEU A 27 2.92 -0.94 2.27
N PRO A 28 1.90 -1.79 2.50
CA PRO A 28 1.20 -1.84 3.78
C PRO A 28 2.09 -2.43 4.89
N PHE A 29 2.40 -1.64 5.91
CA PHE A 29 2.99 -2.13 7.15
C PHE A 29 1.90 -2.42 8.18
N VAL A 30 1.39 -3.65 8.17
CA VAL A 30 0.31 -4.09 9.05
C VAL A 30 0.62 -5.45 9.64
N ASN A 31 0.02 -5.77 10.78
CA ASN A 31 0.12 -7.11 11.34
C ASN A 31 -0.85 -8.10 10.65
N THR A 32 -0.61 -9.40 10.85
CA THR A 32 -1.42 -10.48 10.27
C THR A 32 -2.89 -10.43 10.69
N ALA A 33 -3.20 -10.02 11.92
CA ALA A 33 -4.57 -9.91 12.41
C ALA A 33 -5.37 -8.82 11.66
N LEU A 34 -4.75 -7.67 11.40
CA LEU A 34 -5.33 -6.60 10.59
C LEU A 34 -5.46 -7.03 9.13
N ALA A 35 -4.42 -7.68 8.57
CA ALA A 35 -4.42 -8.16 7.19
C ALA A 35 -5.50 -9.24 6.94
N ALA A 36 -5.86 -10.02 7.96
CA ALA A 36 -6.91 -11.03 7.89
C ALA A 36 -8.33 -10.45 7.92
N ARG A 37 -8.51 -9.14 8.14
CA ARG A 37 -9.85 -8.53 8.13
C ARG A 37 -10.39 -8.38 6.70
N ARG A 38 -11.68 -8.69 6.51
CA ARG A 38 -12.37 -8.53 5.22
C ARG A 38 -12.27 -7.10 4.66
N PRO A 39 -12.50 -6.02 5.43
CA PRO A 39 -12.35 -4.65 4.91
C PRO A 39 -10.96 -4.34 4.38
N PHE A 40 -9.91 -4.84 5.02
CA PHE A 40 -8.54 -4.63 4.55
C PHE A 40 -8.30 -5.29 3.19
N ARG A 41 -8.71 -6.56 3.04
CA ARG A 41 -8.60 -7.27 1.75
C ARG A 41 -9.39 -6.57 0.64
N GLN A 42 -10.61 -6.09 0.95
CA GLN A 42 -11.42 -5.33 -0.01
C GLN A 42 -10.76 -4.00 -0.40
N ALA A 43 -10.15 -3.30 0.55
CA ALA A 43 -9.41 -2.07 0.25
C ALA A 43 -8.19 -2.34 -0.65
N VAL A 44 -7.44 -3.42 -0.40
CA VAL A 44 -6.31 -3.82 -1.26
C VAL A 44 -6.78 -4.09 -2.69
N GLU A 45 -7.89 -4.82 -2.84
CA GLU A 45 -8.44 -5.11 -4.17
C GLU A 45 -8.94 -3.85 -4.88
N ALA A 46 -9.65 -2.97 -4.17
CA ALA A 46 -10.10 -1.70 -4.73
C ALA A 46 -8.93 -0.86 -5.27
N LEU A 47 -7.85 -0.72 -4.49
CA LEU A 47 -6.64 0.01 -4.92
C LEU A 47 -6.01 -0.61 -6.16
N ARG A 48 -5.91 -1.94 -6.20
CA ARG A 48 -5.38 -2.66 -7.37
C ARG A 48 -6.24 -2.45 -8.62
N SER A 49 -7.56 -2.35 -8.47
CA SER A 49 -8.48 -2.05 -9.57
C SER A 49 -8.36 -0.61 -10.11
N GLU A 50 -7.73 0.28 -9.35
CA GLU A 50 -7.39 1.66 -9.74
C GLU A 50 -5.94 1.78 -10.26
N ASP A 51 -5.33 0.68 -10.71
CA ASP A 51 -3.94 0.59 -11.20
C ASP A 51 -2.86 0.95 -10.15
N VAL A 52 -3.22 1.00 -8.86
CA VAL A 52 -2.25 1.24 -7.78
C VAL A 52 -1.42 -0.02 -7.53
N THR A 53 -0.09 0.13 -7.48
CA THR A 53 0.81 -0.98 -7.18
C THR A 53 0.82 -1.26 -5.68
N VAL A 54 0.06 -2.26 -5.23
CA VAL A 54 0.04 -2.68 -3.81
C VAL A 54 1.01 -3.84 -3.57
N LEU A 55 2.11 -3.54 -2.88
CA LEU A 55 3.18 -4.47 -2.53
C LEU A 55 2.80 -5.31 -1.29
N LEU A 56 1.99 -6.33 -1.51
CA LEU A 56 1.46 -7.21 -0.46
C LEU A 56 1.12 -8.59 -1.01
N GLY A 57 1.78 -9.64 -0.49
CA GLY A 57 1.48 -11.04 -0.84
C GLY A 57 2.71 -11.91 -1.11
N PRO A 58 2.53 -13.12 -1.67
CA PRO A 58 3.62 -14.03 -1.98
C PRO A 58 4.68 -13.39 -2.89
N GLY A 59 5.96 -13.51 -2.52
CA GLY A 59 7.08 -12.88 -3.25
C GLY A 59 7.21 -11.35 -3.03
N GLN A 60 6.37 -10.76 -2.20
CA GLN A 60 6.42 -9.34 -1.80
C GLN A 60 6.44 -9.24 -0.27
N TRP A 61 6.16 -8.05 0.26
CA TRP A 61 6.06 -7.82 1.70
C TRP A 61 4.90 -8.63 2.32
N LYS A 62 5.16 -9.17 3.52
CA LYS A 62 4.21 -9.96 4.28
C LYS A 62 3.86 -9.24 5.59
N PRO A 63 2.59 -9.28 6.02
CA PRO A 63 2.21 -8.79 7.34
C PRO A 63 3.01 -9.48 8.45
N HIS A 64 3.45 -8.71 9.44
CA HIS A 64 4.21 -9.22 10.57
C HIS A 64 3.28 -9.79 11.67
N PRO A 65 3.76 -10.61 12.60
CA PRO A 65 2.95 -11.03 13.75
C PRO A 65 2.43 -9.83 14.59
N PRO A 66 1.28 -9.97 15.29
CA PRO A 66 0.79 -8.91 16.17
C PRO A 66 1.80 -8.57 17.27
N GLY A 67 1.99 -7.27 17.55
CA GLY A 67 2.91 -6.80 18.59
C GLY A 67 4.40 -6.80 18.22
N THR A 68 4.78 -7.24 17.02
CA THR A 68 6.20 -7.32 16.59
C THR A 68 6.61 -6.24 15.59
N GLY A 69 5.81 -5.18 15.45
CA GLY A 69 6.04 -4.14 14.43
C GLY A 69 7.40 -3.46 14.58
N ASP A 70 7.76 -3.05 15.79
CA ASP A 70 9.02 -2.36 16.07
C ASP A 70 10.25 -3.21 15.71
N GLN A 71 10.14 -4.53 15.88
CA GLN A 71 11.21 -5.47 15.53
C GLN A 71 11.39 -5.60 14.02
N GLN A 72 10.37 -5.32 13.21
CA GLN A 72 10.44 -5.45 11.74
C GLN A 72 10.56 -4.12 11.01
N ALA A 73 10.48 -2.99 11.71
CA ALA A 73 10.57 -1.67 11.09
C ALA A 73 11.88 -1.47 10.31
N HIS A 74 12.98 -2.07 10.79
CA HIS A 74 14.29 -1.98 10.15
C HIS A 74 14.42 -2.82 8.86
N GLU A 75 13.57 -3.84 8.68
CA GLU A 75 13.53 -4.68 7.47
C GLU A 75 12.59 -4.11 6.40
N PHE A 76 11.98 -2.95 6.66
CA PHE A 76 10.97 -2.39 5.78
C PHE A 76 11.55 -2.10 4.39
N PRO A 77 10.98 -2.68 3.31
CA PRO A 77 11.65 -2.76 2.01
C PRO A 77 11.45 -1.49 1.17
N TRP A 78 11.98 -0.36 1.65
CA TRP A 78 11.87 0.95 0.99
C TRP A 78 12.29 0.93 -0.48
N GLN A 79 13.38 0.24 -0.80
CA GLN A 79 13.91 0.15 -2.15
C GLN A 79 12.90 -0.53 -3.10
N THR A 80 12.12 -1.50 -2.60
CA THR A 80 11.11 -2.17 -3.41
C THR A 80 9.96 -1.22 -3.76
N ALA A 81 9.53 -0.39 -2.80
CA ALA A 81 8.50 0.62 -3.04
C ALA A 81 8.96 1.69 -4.05
N LEU A 82 10.20 2.17 -3.93
CA LEU A 82 10.77 3.14 -4.86
C LEU A 82 10.92 2.54 -6.28
N LEU A 83 11.44 1.32 -6.40
CA LEU A 83 11.56 0.64 -7.69
C LEU A 83 10.20 0.40 -8.35
N ALA A 84 9.15 0.11 -7.56
CA ALA A 84 7.81 -0.11 -8.08
C ALA A 84 7.25 1.14 -8.82
N VAL A 85 7.48 2.34 -8.28
CA VAL A 85 7.05 3.58 -8.95
C VAL A 85 7.94 3.96 -10.13
N THR A 86 9.24 3.66 -10.09
CA THR A 86 10.17 3.96 -11.21
C THR A 86 9.99 3.03 -12.41
N ARG A 87 9.61 1.77 -12.19
CA ARG A 87 9.40 0.77 -13.26
C ARG A 87 8.08 0.94 -14.01
N ASN A 88 7.14 1.72 -13.47
CA ASN A 88 5.86 1.98 -14.10
C ASN A 88 5.65 3.50 -14.30
N PRO A 89 6.53 4.19 -15.06
CA PRO A 89 6.43 5.64 -15.25
C PRO A 89 5.31 5.94 -16.26
N GLY A 90 4.05 5.71 -15.89
CA GLY A 90 2.88 5.90 -16.75
C GLY A 90 2.91 5.00 -17.99
N ARG A 91 2.08 3.96 -18.03
CA ARG A 91 1.80 3.28 -19.31
C ARG A 91 1.25 4.31 -20.30
N ALA A 92 2.05 4.62 -21.33
CA ALA A 92 1.65 5.40 -22.51
C ALA A 92 0.57 4.66 -23.32
#